data_AF-A0A524CUW2-F1
#
_entry.id   AF-A0A524CUW2-F1
#
_cell.length_a   1.000
_cell.length_b   1.000
_cell.length_c   1.000
_cell.angle_alpha   90.00
_cell.angle_beta   90.00
_cell.angle_gamma   90.00
#
_symmetry.space_group_name_H-M   'P 1'
#
loop_
_entity.id
_entity.type
_entity.pdbx_description
1 polymer ?
#
loop_
_entity_poly.entity_id
_entity_poly.type
_entity_poly.pdbx_seq_one_letter_code
_entity_poly.pdbx_strand_id
1 'polypeptide(L)' 'MRLPVCVFDLESDMLCPSCQNKLDTGQITQFDIDFSKWLLSEAEDHPALKDLNLRRAIKAGERVILIVKKK' A
#
# COMPACT_ATOMS: atom_id res chain seq x y z
N MET A 1 -6.07 -7.63 5.87
CA MET A 1 -5.92 -6.63 4.79
C MET A 1 -5.01 -7.21 3.72
N ARG A 2 -5.15 -6.77 2.45
CA ARG A 2 -4.16 -7.03 1.40
C ARG A 2 -3.70 -5.71 0.81
N LEU A 3 -2.38 -5.54 0.71
CA LEU A 3 -1.72 -4.32 0.26
C LEU A 3 -0.85 -4.62 -0.99
N PRO A 4 -0.52 -3.59 -1.80
CA PRO A 4 0.41 -3.75 -2.92
C PRO A 4 1.84 -4.10 -2.48
N VAL A 5 2.19 -3.75 -1.24
CA VAL A 5 3.49 -3.94 -0.59
C VAL A 5 3.34 -4.95 0.56
N CYS A 6 4.40 -5.72 0.84
CA CYS A 6 4.43 -6.64 1.97
C CYS A 6 4.33 -5.89 3.30
N VAL A 7 3.49 -6.35 4.23
CA VAL A 7 3.33 -5.72 5.56
C VAL A 7 4.65 -5.64 6.31
N PHE A 8 5.47 -6.70 6.24
CA PHE A 8 6.81 -6.72 6.83
C PHE A 8 7.70 -5.57 6.31
N ASP A 9 7.64 -5.27 5.00
CA ASP A 9 8.43 -4.19 4.40
C ASP A 9 7.88 -2.80 4.75
N LEU A 10 6.64 -2.72 5.24
CA LEU A 10 6.04 -1.47 5.69
C LEU A 10 6.42 -1.16 7.14
N GLU A 11 6.58 -2.21 7.95
CA GLU A 11 7.08 -2.13 9.33
C GLU A 11 8.61 -1.95 9.38
N SER A 12 9.33 -2.46 8.37
CA SER A 12 10.76 -2.26 8.18
C SER A 12 11.05 -1.02 7.33
N ASP A 13 12.22 -0.40 7.51
CA ASP A 13 12.69 0.68 6.63
C ASP A 13 13.35 0.17 5.33
N MET A 14 13.28 -1.13 5.08
CA MET A 14 13.87 -1.81 3.92
C MET A 14 12.81 -2.61 3.15
N LEU A 15 12.81 -2.47 1.81
CA LEU A 15 12.00 -3.29 0.91
C LEU A 15 12.67 -4.65 0.67
N CYS A 16 11.89 -5.74 0.70
CA CYS A 16 12.40 -7.03 0.26
C CYS A 16 12.67 -7.01 -1.27
N PRO A 17 13.48 -7.94 -1.80
CA PRO A 17 13.82 -7.98 -3.23
C PRO A 17 12.60 -8.01 -4.17
N SER A 18 11.49 -8.61 -3.72
CA SER A 18 10.24 -8.66 -4.49
C SER A 18 9.55 -7.29 -4.58
N CYS A 19 9.44 -6.58 -3.47
CA CYS A 19 8.86 -5.23 -3.45
C CYS A 19 9.77 -4.22 -4.14
N GLN A 20 11.08 -4.35 -3.97
CA GLN A 20 12.05 -3.53 -4.71
C GLN A 20 11.89 -3.72 -6.22
N ASN A 21 11.85 -4.96 -6.71
CA ASN A 21 11.65 -5.23 -8.14
C ASN A 21 10.30 -4.68 -8.65
N LYS A 22 9.24 -4.72 -7.85
CA LYS A 22 7.95 -4.09 -8.24
C LYS A 22 8.07 -2.57 -8.34
N LEU A 23 8.86 -1.93 -7.48
CA LEU A 23 9.13 -0.49 -7.53
C LEU A 23 9.97 -0.16 -8.78
N ASP A 24 11.03 -0.92 -9.01
CA ASP A 24 11.95 -0.74 -10.15
C ASP A 24 11.24 -0.94 -11.50
N THR A 25 10.30 -1.88 -11.56
CA THR A 25 9.47 -2.15 -12.76
C THR A 25 8.24 -1.24 -12.87
N GLY A 26 8.01 -0.34 -11.91
CA GLY A 26 6.87 0.58 -11.90
C GLY A 26 5.50 -0.07 -11.62
N GLN A 27 5.48 -1.32 -11.15
CA GLN A 27 4.25 -2.01 -10.75
C GLN A 27 3.65 -1.39 -9.48
N ILE A 28 4.51 -0.87 -8.60
CA ILE A 28 4.16 -0.02 -7.45
C ILE A 28 4.97 1.28 -7.52
N THR A 29 4.52 2.30 -6.80
CA THR A 29 5.19 3.60 -6.70
C THR A 29 5.59 3.89 -5.27
N GLN A 30 6.43 4.91 -5.05
CA GLN A 30 6.73 5.37 -3.70
C GLN A 30 5.46 5.76 -2.92
N PHE A 31 4.50 6.38 -3.61
CA PHE A 31 3.21 6.72 -2.99
C PHE A 31 2.39 5.48 -2.60
N ASP A 32 2.47 4.38 -3.37
CA ASP A 32 1.86 3.11 -2.97
C ASP A 32 2.46 2.59 -1.64
N ILE A 33 3.76 2.76 -1.44
CA ILE A 33 4.47 2.37 -0.20
C ILE A 33 4.05 3.28 0.95
N ASP A 34 4.18 4.60 0.78
CA ASP A 34 3.89 5.58 1.83
C ASP A 34 2.44 5.50 2.29
N PHE A 35 1.49 5.40 1.34
CA PHE A 35 0.08 5.25 1.64
C PHE A 35 -0.22 3.91 2.33
N SER A 36 0.45 2.83 1.92
CA SER A 36 0.29 1.52 2.57
C SER A 36 0.80 1.53 4.01
N LYS A 37 1.91 2.25 4.31
CA LYS A 37 2.39 2.46 5.69
C LYS A 37 1.34 3.20 6.52
N TRP A 38 0.85 4.34 6.02
CA TRP A 38 -0.18 5.13 6.70
C TRP A 38 -1.46 4.32 6.95
N LEU A 39 -1.93 3.60 5.92
CA LEU A 39 -3.15 2.78 6.00
C LEU A 39 -3.03 1.63 7.02
N LEU A 40 -1.82 1.07 7.19
CA LEU A 40 -1.58 0.02 8.18
C LEU A 40 -1.73 0.57 9.60
N SER A 41 -1.12 1.73 9.88
CA SER A 41 -1.26 2.43 11.16
C SER A 41 -2.72 2.80 11.45
N GLU A 42 -3.43 3.34 10.46
CA GLU A 42 -4.84 3.72 10.61
C GLU A 42 -5.75 2.50 10.88
N ALA A 43 -5.40 1.32 10.36
CA ALA A 43 -6.18 0.10 10.56
C ALA A 43 -6.08 -0.48 11.98
N GLU A 44 -5.16 0.02 12.82
CA GLU A 44 -5.12 -0.28 14.26
C GLU A 44 -6.35 0.30 14.96
N ASP A 45 -6.66 1.56 14.68
CA ASP A 45 -7.79 2.29 15.27
C ASP A 45 -9.11 2.09 14.51
N HIS A 46 -9.04 1.64 13.25
CA HIS A 46 -10.20 1.45 12.39
C HIS A 46 -10.35 0.00 11.88
N PRO A 47 -10.98 -0.90 12.66
CA PRO A 47 -11.11 -2.32 12.31
C PRO A 47 -11.77 -2.60 10.96
N ALA A 48 -12.64 -1.70 10.49
CA ALA A 48 -13.29 -1.81 9.18
C ALA A 48 -12.30 -1.84 8.00
N LEU A 49 -11.10 -1.27 8.17
CA LEU A 49 -10.05 -1.27 7.16
C LEU A 49 -9.34 -2.62 7.02
N LYS A 50 -9.45 -3.51 8.01
CA LYS A 50 -8.78 -4.82 7.99
C LYS A 50 -9.23 -5.70 6.82
N ASP A 51 -10.41 -5.44 6.28
CA ASP A 51 -11.00 -6.17 5.16
C ASP A 51 -10.67 -5.58 3.78
N LEU A 52 -9.93 -4.47 3.74
CA LEU A 52 -9.56 -3.80 2.51
C LEU A 52 -8.54 -4.62 1.71
N ASN A 53 -8.76 -4.67 0.39
CA ASN A 53 -7.83 -5.25 -0.58
C ASN A 53 -7.39 -4.17 -1.55
N LEU A 54 -6.39 -3.40 -1.12
CA LEU A 54 -5.80 -2.31 -1.89
C LEU A 54 -4.86 -2.90 -2.95
N ARG A 55 -5.07 -2.51 -4.21
CA ARG A 55 -4.21 -2.87 -5.34
C ARG A 55 -3.26 -1.75 -5.71
N ARG A 56 -3.72 -0.49 -5.66
CA ARG A 56 -2.92 0.70 -5.94
C ARG A 56 -3.47 1.91 -5.21
N ALA A 57 -2.59 2.80 -4.79
CA ALA A 57 -2.88 4.16 -4.39
C ALA A 57 -2.18 5.11 -5.36
N ILE A 58 -2.92 6.08 -5.89
CA ILE A 58 -2.41 7.00 -6.91
C ILE A 58 -2.73 8.43 -6.46
N LYS A 59 -1.70 9.27 -6.37
CA LYS A 59 -1.85 10.72 -6.16
C LYS A 59 -1.87 11.41 -7.53
N ALA A 60 -3.00 12.01 -7.89
CA ALA A 60 -3.20 12.72 -9.14
C ALA A 60 -3.62 14.17 -8.85
N GLY A 61 -2.63 15.06 -8.74
CA GLY A 61 -2.84 16.43 -8.28
C GLY A 61 -3.37 16.45 -6.84
N GLU A 62 -4.54 17.06 -6.64
CA GLU A 62 -5.21 17.13 -5.34
C GLU A 62 -6.10 15.91 -5.03
N ARG A 63 -6.11 14.90 -5.92
CA ARG A 63 -6.94 13.70 -5.77
C ARG A 63 -6.10 12.51 -5.36
N VAL A 64 -6.66 11.69 -4.47
CA VAL A 64 -6.15 10.34 -4.17
C VAL A 64 -7.14 9.33 -4.76
N ILE A 65 -6.64 8.46 -5.62
CA ILE A 65 -7.41 7.40 -6.27
C ILE A 65 -6.96 6.06 -5.69
N LEU A 66 -7.90 5.30 -5.12
CA LEU A 66 -7.66 3.98 -4.56
C LEU A 66 -8.27 2.92 -5.47
N ILE A 67 -7.43 2.01 -5.97
CA ILE A 67 -7.87 0.85 -6.72
C ILE A 67 -7.99 -0.31 -5.74
N VAL A 68 -9.21 -0.79 -5.52
CA VAL A 68 -9.50 -1.86 -4.57
C VAL A 68 -10.13 -3.06 -5.28
N LYS A 69 -9.83 -4.27 -4.82
CA LYS A 69 -10.52 -5.47 -5.30
C LYS A 69 -11.84 -5.62 -4.55
N LYS A 70 -12.96 -5.65 -5.28
CA LYS A 70 -14.27 -6.01 -4.73
C LYS A 70 -14.21 -7.45 -4.20
N LYS A 71 -14.73 -7.65 -2.98
CA LYS A 71 -14.88 -8.98 -2.36
C LYS A 71 -15.77 -9.87 -3.22
#